data_AF-A0A1T4K4A6-F1
#
_entry.id   AF-A0A1T4K4A6-F1
#
_cell.length_a   1.000
_cell.length_b   1.000
_cell.length_c   1.000
_cell.angle_alpha   90.00
_cell.angle_beta   90.00
_cell.angle_gamma   90.00
#
_symmetry.space_group_name_H-M   'P 1'
#
loop_
_entity.id
_entity.type
_entity.pdbx_description
1 polymer ?
#
loop_
_entity_poly.entity_id
_entity_poly.type
_entity_poly.pdbx_seq_one_letter_code
_entity_poly.pdbx_strand_id
1 'polypeptide(L)'
;MNRYFKIIRDFLPLLVVVSMSACTKAELPVFESQYDSARFPHRREDAPEPNGYDTSKRAFLSSFSFIDVGMPQEYTVSIPLILSGKPSPKERKVTIEDVLDETTAPKDAYKIVSAVIFPDTVAGEVKILLYNRPELKEGSYTLSLKVKDSDDLKAGPDEDIKAFLTWNASIPLPTSPFLIMTYNMLIDSPLRYNSTAADYISTRALEIIAQCFNWYDLNDAKKWGVRANTESVGNYKYLMLSTWVGAGGAQRLYAKQLAEFIDKYNATHPDAPLIHNSGSGAGKPIQARKY
;
A
#
# COMPACT_ATOMS: atom_id res chain seq x y z
N MET A 1 -38.04 -38.12 98.95
CA MET A 1 -36.95 -38.85 99.65
C MET A 1 -35.84 -39.07 98.63
N ASN A 2 -34.69 -38.43 98.86
CA ASN A 2 -33.41 -38.50 98.12
C ASN A 2 -33.39 -38.16 96.62
N ARG A 3 -32.40 -37.48 96.06
CA ARG A 3 -31.36 -36.53 96.46
C ARG A 3 -30.52 -36.39 95.18
N TYR A 4 -30.00 -35.19 94.92
CA TYR A 4 -28.74 -34.90 94.22
C TYR A 4 -28.67 -34.46 92.73
N PHE A 5 -28.15 -33.22 92.60
CA PHE A 5 -27.35 -32.56 91.55
C PHE A 5 -28.03 -32.20 90.21
N LYS A 6 -28.33 -30.91 89.95
CA LYS A 6 -27.44 -29.84 89.41
C LYS A 6 -26.66 -30.30 88.17
N ILE A 7 -26.55 -29.60 87.04
CA ILE A 7 -27.05 -28.33 86.48
C ILE A 7 -26.30 -28.25 85.12
N ILE A 8 -26.92 -27.72 84.05
CA ILE A 8 -26.28 -27.17 82.81
C ILE A 8 -25.64 -28.21 81.87
N ARG A 9 -25.65 -28.12 80.55
CA ARG A 9 -26.34 -27.41 79.44
C ARG A 9 -25.49 -27.81 78.21
N ASP A 10 -26.05 -27.76 77.00
CA ASP A 10 -25.33 -27.84 75.71
C ASP A 10 -24.97 -29.27 75.22
N PHE A 11 -25.02 -29.68 73.94
CA PHE A 11 -25.61 -29.19 72.68
C PHE A 11 -25.41 -30.33 71.62
N LEU A 12 -26.10 -30.22 70.49
CA LEU A 12 -25.82 -30.77 69.14
C LEU A 12 -26.39 -32.16 68.77
N PRO A 13 -27.21 -32.21 67.70
CA PRO A 13 -26.67 -32.74 66.46
C PRO A 13 -26.74 -31.77 65.28
N LEU A 14 -25.74 -31.94 64.41
CA LEU A 14 -25.38 -31.21 63.20
C LEU A 14 -26.48 -31.34 62.12
N LEU A 15 -27.09 -30.23 61.72
CA LEU A 15 -27.97 -30.17 60.55
C LEU A 15 -27.20 -29.57 59.36
N VAL A 16 -27.00 -30.36 58.32
CA VAL A 16 -26.39 -29.94 57.05
C VAL A 16 -27.40 -29.06 56.30
N VAL A 17 -27.12 -27.75 56.21
CA VAL A 17 -27.85 -26.84 55.32
C VAL A 17 -27.11 -26.81 53.98
N VAL A 18 -27.70 -27.42 52.95
CA VAL A 18 -27.28 -27.23 51.56
C VAL A 18 -27.79 -25.85 51.13
N SER A 19 -26.92 -24.85 51.17
CA SER A 19 -27.20 -23.56 50.54
C SER A 19 -27.09 -23.73 49.03
N MET A 20 -28.22 -23.80 48.33
CA MET A 20 -28.27 -23.52 46.90
C MET A 20 -27.97 -22.03 46.70
N SER A 21 -26.70 -21.69 46.54
CA SER A 21 -26.32 -20.41 45.95
C SER A 21 -26.72 -20.48 44.48
N ALA A 22 -27.93 -20.01 44.16
CA ALA A 22 -28.27 -19.64 42.80
C ALA A 22 -27.28 -18.55 42.39
N CYS A 23 -26.25 -18.95 41.65
CA CYS A 23 -25.36 -18.05 40.97
C CYS A 23 -26.23 -17.32 39.94
N THR A 24 -26.74 -16.13 40.28
CA THR A 24 -27.30 -15.23 39.28
C THR A 24 -26.15 -14.94 38.33
N LYS A 25 -26.17 -15.59 37.16
CA LYS A 25 -25.39 -15.12 36.01
C LYS A 25 -25.75 -13.65 35.88
N ALA A 26 -24.81 -12.77 36.22
CA ALA A 26 -24.93 -11.38 35.82
C ALA A 26 -25.18 -11.42 34.31
N GLU A 27 -26.35 -10.95 33.87
CA GLU A 27 -26.62 -10.79 32.45
C GLU A 27 -25.47 -9.95 31.90
N LEU A 28 -24.72 -10.53 30.96
CA LEU A 28 -23.69 -9.79 30.26
C LEU A 28 -24.38 -8.56 29.67
N PRO A 29 -23.88 -7.34 29.91
CA PRO A 29 -24.54 -6.14 29.43
C PRO A 29 -24.81 -6.28 27.94
N VAL A 30 -26.06 -6.04 27.55
CA VAL A 30 -26.48 -6.06 26.14
C VAL A 30 -25.58 -5.05 25.42
N PHE A 31 -24.92 -5.49 24.35
CA PHE A 31 -24.06 -4.63 23.54
C PHE A 31 -24.77 -3.31 23.19
N GLU A 32 -24.19 -2.19 23.62
CA GLU A 32 -24.70 -0.84 23.35
C GLU A 32 -23.91 -0.22 22.19
N SER A 33 -24.63 0.30 21.19
CA SER A 33 -24.02 0.91 20.00
C SER A 33 -23.15 2.13 20.29
N GLN A 34 -23.23 2.71 21.49
CA GLN A 34 -22.34 3.80 21.91
C GLN A 34 -20.86 3.39 22.02
N TYR A 35 -20.57 2.08 22.04
CA TYR A 35 -19.23 1.53 22.03
C TYR A 35 -18.77 1.13 20.61
N ASP A 36 -19.58 1.38 19.58
CA ASP A 36 -19.15 1.18 18.20
C ASP A 36 -17.94 2.06 17.91
N SER A 37 -16.88 1.46 17.37
CA SER A 37 -15.64 2.16 17.07
C SER A 37 -15.10 1.83 15.68
N ALA A 38 -14.31 2.75 15.13
CA ALA A 38 -13.59 2.57 13.88
C ALA A 38 -12.09 2.38 14.14
N ARG A 39 -11.47 1.50 13.36
CA ARG A 39 -10.03 1.26 13.35
C ARG A 39 -9.57 0.85 11.95
N PHE A 40 -8.26 0.83 11.74
CA PHE A 40 -7.66 0.15 10.60
C PHE A 40 -7.64 -1.37 10.82
N PRO A 41 -7.50 -2.17 9.75
CA PRO A 41 -7.38 -3.62 9.87
C PRO A 41 -6.24 -4.06 10.76
N HIS A 42 -6.49 -5.13 11.50
CA HIS A 42 -5.53 -5.84 12.33
C HIS A 42 -5.33 -7.25 11.77
N ARG A 43 -4.15 -7.84 11.99
CA ARG A 43 -3.93 -9.24 11.62
C ARG A 43 -4.60 -10.17 12.63
N ARG A 44 -5.74 -10.75 12.23
CA ARG A 44 -6.50 -11.69 13.05
C ARG A 44 -6.52 -13.09 12.41
N GLU A 45 -6.30 -14.12 13.21
CA GLU A 45 -6.38 -15.52 12.77
C GLU A 45 -7.85 -15.99 12.66
N ASP A 46 -8.74 -15.40 13.45
CA ASP A 46 -10.15 -15.78 13.60
C ASP A 46 -11.10 -15.09 12.60
N ALA A 47 -10.68 -13.97 12.02
CA ALA A 47 -11.41 -13.28 10.95
C ALA A 47 -10.40 -12.65 9.98
N PRO A 48 -10.34 -13.08 8.71
CA PRO A 48 -9.39 -12.52 7.76
C PRO A 48 -9.79 -11.08 7.41
N GLU A 49 -9.08 -10.13 7.99
CA GLU A 49 -9.13 -8.72 7.61
C GLU A 49 -8.12 -8.43 6.50
N PRO A 50 -8.22 -7.28 5.79
CA PRO A 50 -7.22 -6.88 4.81
C PRO A 50 -5.79 -6.93 5.39
N ASN A 51 -4.87 -7.56 4.66
CA ASN A 51 -3.47 -7.60 5.03
C ASN A 51 -2.84 -6.19 4.99
N GLY A 52 -1.89 -5.93 5.89
CA GLY A 52 -1.16 -4.66 5.94
C GLY A 52 -0.73 -4.25 7.34
N TYR A 53 -1.27 -4.88 8.38
CA TYR A 53 -0.89 -4.57 9.77
C TYR A 53 0.57 -4.96 10.08
N ASP A 54 1.33 -4.00 10.60
CA ASP A 54 2.70 -4.18 11.08
C ASP A 54 2.71 -4.11 12.61
N THR A 55 3.13 -5.22 13.25
CA THR A 55 3.14 -5.36 14.71
C THR A 55 4.19 -4.49 15.39
N SER A 56 5.30 -4.17 14.70
CA SER A 56 6.37 -3.34 15.25
C SER A 56 5.98 -1.87 15.29
N LYS A 57 5.29 -1.39 14.25
CA LYS A 57 4.78 -0.03 14.14
C LYS A 57 3.41 0.15 14.79
N ARG A 58 2.72 -0.94 15.12
CA ARG A 58 1.32 -0.96 15.60
C ARG A 58 0.44 -0.09 14.71
N ALA A 59 0.51 -0.37 13.41
CA ALA A 59 -0.14 0.43 12.39
C ALA A 59 -0.40 -0.38 11.11
N PHE A 60 -1.43 0.01 10.38
CA PHE A 60 -1.69 -0.51 9.05
C PHE A 60 -0.79 0.16 8.01
N LEU A 61 -0.04 -0.62 7.22
CA LEU A 61 0.85 -0.11 6.19
C LEU A 61 0.23 -0.31 4.81
N SER A 62 0.20 0.78 4.03
CA SER A 62 -0.23 0.78 2.64
C SER A 62 0.84 1.45 1.77
N SER A 63 1.03 0.92 0.56
CA SER A 63 1.98 1.47 -0.41
C SER A 63 1.32 1.64 -1.78
N PHE A 64 1.64 2.73 -2.46
CA PHE A 64 1.15 3.02 -3.80
C PHE A 64 2.27 3.53 -4.72
N SER A 65 2.22 3.17 -6.00
CA SER A 65 3.09 3.75 -7.02
C SER A 65 2.25 4.30 -8.17
N PHE A 66 2.48 5.56 -8.55
CA PHE A 66 1.82 6.16 -9.71
C PHE A 66 2.11 5.39 -11.00
N ILE A 67 3.23 4.69 -11.05
CA ILE A 67 3.64 3.91 -12.23
C ILE A 67 2.67 2.75 -12.47
N ASP A 68 2.17 2.13 -11.40
CA ASP A 68 1.26 0.99 -11.50
C ASP A 68 -0.10 1.35 -12.12
N VAL A 69 -0.41 2.64 -12.22
CA VAL A 69 -1.66 3.16 -12.79
C VAL A 69 -1.43 4.06 -14.00
N GLY A 70 -0.23 4.01 -14.61
CA GLY A 70 0.06 4.74 -15.84
C GLY A 70 0.42 6.22 -15.65
N MET A 71 0.95 6.59 -14.48
CA MET A 71 1.48 7.93 -14.17
C MET A 71 0.49 9.09 -14.39
N PRO A 72 -0.77 9.01 -13.94
CA PRO A 72 -1.69 10.15 -14.00
C PRO A 72 -1.18 11.30 -13.13
N GLN A 73 -1.71 12.51 -13.37
CA GLN A 73 -1.39 13.69 -12.55
C GLN A 73 -1.89 13.53 -11.11
N GLU A 74 -2.97 12.80 -10.90
CA GLU A 74 -3.55 12.52 -9.60
C GLU A 74 -4.20 11.13 -9.59
N TYR A 75 -4.31 10.53 -8.40
CA TYR A 75 -4.96 9.23 -8.22
C TYR A 75 -5.59 9.13 -6.84
N THR A 76 -6.78 8.53 -6.74
CA THR A 76 -7.44 8.28 -5.46
C THR A 76 -7.12 6.87 -4.98
N VAL A 77 -6.49 6.77 -3.82
CA VAL A 77 -6.24 5.49 -3.13
C VAL A 77 -7.26 5.29 -2.01
N SER A 78 -7.57 4.02 -1.72
CA SER A 78 -8.44 3.62 -0.62
C SER A 78 -7.64 2.87 0.44
N ILE A 79 -7.77 3.29 1.70
CA ILE A 79 -7.23 2.57 2.87
C ILE A 79 -8.41 1.95 3.62
N PRO A 80 -8.41 0.64 3.89
CA PRO A 80 -9.53 -0.02 4.55
C PRO A 80 -9.74 0.49 5.99
N LEU A 81 -11.00 0.53 6.42
CA LEU A 81 -11.43 0.69 7.81
C LEU A 81 -12.27 -0.50 8.23
N ILE A 82 -12.25 -0.80 9.53
CA ILE A 82 -13.03 -1.85 10.16
C ILE A 82 -13.82 -1.26 11.32
N LEU A 83 -15.10 -1.58 11.34
CA LEU A 83 -15.98 -1.36 12.47
C LEU A 83 -15.74 -2.45 13.52
N SER A 84 -15.48 -2.03 14.76
CA SER A 84 -15.64 -2.87 15.94
C SER A 84 -16.98 -2.53 16.58
N GLY A 85 -18.02 -3.28 16.22
CA GLY A 85 -19.39 -2.99 16.63
C GLY A 85 -20.46 -3.62 15.74
N LYS A 86 -21.70 -3.11 15.82
CA LYS A 86 -22.82 -3.62 15.01
C LYS A 86 -22.96 -2.86 13.69
N PRO A 87 -23.13 -3.55 12.55
CA PRO A 87 -23.55 -2.92 11.30
C PRO A 87 -24.86 -2.15 11.46
N SER A 88 -25.02 -1.10 10.65
CA SER A 88 -26.18 -0.21 10.64
C SER A 88 -26.54 0.10 9.19
N PRO A 89 -27.83 0.31 8.85
CA PRO A 89 -28.24 0.69 7.49
C PRO A 89 -27.81 2.10 7.08
N LYS A 90 -27.14 2.84 7.96
CA LYS A 90 -26.60 4.17 7.68
C LYS A 90 -25.09 4.09 7.48
N GLU A 91 -24.60 4.83 6.50
CA GLU A 91 -23.18 5.17 6.42
C GLU A 91 -22.79 5.97 7.67
N ARG A 92 -21.65 5.62 8.27
CA ARG A 92 -21.13 6.32 9.46
C ARG A 92 -19.82 7.00 9.12
N LYS A 93 -19.71 8.27 9.49
CA LYS A 93 -18.51 9.06 9.24
C LYS A 93 -17.44 8.73 10.27
N VAL A 94 -16.21 8.62 9.79
CA VAL A 94 -15.02 8.43 10.61
C VAL A 94 -14.18 9.70 10.54
N THR A 95 -13.75 10.20 11.68
CA THR A 95 -12.83 11.34 11.73
C THR A 95 -11.41 10.82 11.55
N ILE A 96 -10.71 11.33 10.54
CA ILE A 96 -9.29 11.03 10.28
C ILE A 96 -8.48 12.30 10.43
N GLU A 97 -7.41 12.21 11.21
CA GLU A 97 -6.41 13.24 11.40
C GLU A 97 -5.09 12.75 10.81
N ASP A 98 -4.34 13.63 10.16
CA ASP A 98 -2.97 13.31 9.75
C ASP A 98 -1.96 13.71 10.83
N VAL A 99 -1.00 12.83 11.09
CA VAL A 99 -0.02 13.02 12.17
C VAL A 99 1.24 13.67 11.58
N LEU A 100 1.37 14.98 11.74
CA LEU A 100 2.39 15.79 11.06
C LEU A 100 3.82 15.34 11.37
N ASP A 101 4.12 15.02 12.64
CA ASP A 101 5.47 14.64 13.06
C ASP A 101 5.93 13.29 12.49
N GLU A 102 4.99 12.49 11.99
CA GLU A 102 5.24 11.19 11.36
C GLU A 102 4.99 11.22 9.83
N THR A 103 4.70 12.40 9.27
CA THR A 103 4.35 12.61 7.86
C THR A 103 5.48 13.34 7.13
N THR A 104 5.96 12.76 6.04
CA THR A 104 6.94 13.40 5.15
C THR A 104 6.28 14.07 3.94
N ALA A 105 5.02 13.76 3.66
CA ALA A 105 4.26 14.36 2.58
C ALA A 105 3.94 15.84 2.86
N PRO A 106 4.24 16.77 1.94
CA PRO A 106 3.73 18.13 2.02
C PRO A 106 2.19 18.16 2.05
N LYS A 107 1.60 19.13 2.77
CA LYS A 107 0.15 19.24 2.94
C LYS A 107 -0.64 19.36 1.65
N ASP A 108 -0.02 19.93 0.62
CA ASP A 108 -0.61 20.10 -0.70
C ASP A 108 -0.38 18.88 -1.62
N ALA A 109 0.34 17.85 -1.16
CA ALA A 109 0.61 16.62 -1.92
C ALA A 109 -0.52 15.57 -1.82
N TYR A 110 -1.51 15.79 -0.95
CA TYR A 110 -2.66 14.91 -0.81
C TYR A 110 -3.91 15.67 -0.33
N LYS A 111 -5.06 15.01 -0.44
CA LYS A 111 -6.31 15.44 0.17
C LYS A 111 -7.06 14.22 0.70
N ILE A 112 -7.40 14.21 1.98
CA ILE A 112 -8.34 13.24 2.54
C ILE A 112 -9.74 13.61 2.02
N VAL A 113 -10.34 12.73 1.22
CA VAL A 113 -11.60 12.98 0.51
C VAL A 113 -12.79 12.57 1.36
N SER A 114 -12.72 11.38 1.94
CA SER A 114 -13.79 10.82 2.78
C SER A 114 -13.24 9.73 3.68
N ALA A 115 -13.91 9.47 4.80
CA ALA A 115 -13.64 8.32 5.65
C ALA A 115 -14.97 7.83 6.25
N VAL A 116 -15.36 6.60 5.89
CA VAL A 116 -16.69 6.07 6.22
C VAL A 116 -16.66 4.58 6.50
N ILE A 117 -17.60 4.11 7.33
CA ILE A 117 -18.04 2.71 7.38
C ILE A 117 -19.30 2.59 6.54
N PHE A 118 -19.33 1.64 5.60
CA PHE A 118 -20.45 1.48 4.68
C PHE A 118 -21.71 0.92 5.38
N PRO A 119 -22.92 1.18 4.84
CA PRO A 119 -24.15 0.59 5.33
C PRO A 119 -24.13 -0.95 5.38
N ASP A 120 -24.76 -1.51 6.39
CA ASP A 120 -25.02 -2.94 6.58
C ASP A 120 -23.77 -3.84 6.54
N THR A 121 -22.59 -3.25 6.81
CA THR A 121 -21.32 -3.96 6.88
C THR A 121 -20.45 -3.46 8.04
N VAL A 122 -19.38 -4.21 8.30
CA VAL A 122 -18.28 -3.80 9.18
C VAL A 122 -17.13 -3.16 8.40
N ALA A 123 -17.19 -3.17 7.07
CA ALA A 123 -16.14 -2.62 6.22
C ALA A 123 -16.35 -1.13 5.95
N GLY A 124 -15.24 -0.42 5.81
CA GLY A 124 -15.21 0.97 5.40
C GLY A 124 -13.91 1.32 4.68
N GLU A 125 -13.75 2.59 4.38
CA GLU A 125 -12.51 3.09 3.76
C GLU A 125 -12.25 4.56 4.06
N VAL A 126 -10.98 4.93 4.01
CA VAL A 126 -10.49 6.30 3.83
C VAL A 126 -10.08 6.48 2.37
N LYS A 127 -10.70 7.42 1.66
CA LYS A 127 -10.29 7.83 0.32
C LYS A 127 -9.35 9.01 0.38
N ILE A 128 -8.21 8.90 -0.31
CA ILE A 128 -7.17 9.92 -0.31
C ILE A 128 -6.78 10.20 -1.75
N LEU A 129 -6.97 11.44 -2.19
CA LEU A 129 -6.46 11.92 -3.46
C LEU A 129 -4.98 12.26 -3.30
N LEU A 130 -4.13 11.66 -4.13
CA LEU A 130 -2.68 11.89 -4.17
C LEU A 130 -2.32 12.65 -5.44
N TYR A 131 -1.36 13.57 -5.35
CA TYR A 131 -0.83 14.30 -6.50
C TYR A 131 0.53 13.74 -6.93
N ASN A 132 0.69 13.49 -8.23
CA ASN A 132 1.94 13.02 -8.81
C ASN A 132 2.88 14.20 -9.05
N ARG A 133 3.90 14.31 -8.21
CA ARG A 133 4.84 15.44 -8.21
C ARG A 133 6.21 15.04 -8.75
N PRO A 134 6.97 15.95 -9.38
CA PRO A 134 8.29 15.65 -9.94
C PRO A 134 9.26 14.98 -8.96
N GLU A 135 9.26 15.40 -7.70
CA GLU A 135 10.12 14.89 -6.62
C GLU A 135 9.85 13.42 -6.26
N LEU A 136 8.68 12.87 -6.58
CA LEU A 136 8.36 11.45 -6.34
C LEU A 136 9.12 10.49 -7.27
N LYS A 137 9.83 10.99 -8.29
CA LYS A 137 10.67 10.16 -9.17
C LYS A 137 11.95 9.68 -8.50
N GLU A 138 12.41 10.41 -7.50
CA GLU A 138 13.68 10.16 -6.79
C GLU A 138 13.50 9.92 -5.29
N GLY A 139 12.25 9.95 -4.81
CA GLY A 139 11.93 9.72 -3.41
C GLY A 139 10.54 9.16 -3.22
N SER A 140 10.09 9.19 -1.96
CA SER A 140 8.75 8.77 -1.57
C SER A 140 8.19 9.70 -0.52
N TYR A 141 6.88 9.86 -0.53
CA TYR A 141 6.14 10.46 0.57
C TYR A 141 5.55 9.41 1.47
N THR A 142 5.40 9.75 2.73
CA THR A 142 4.66 8.99 3.74
C THR A 142 3.67 9.92 4.41
N LEU A 143 2.42 9.49 4.47
CA LEU A 143 1.33 10.10 5.22
C LEU A 143 0.97 9.20 6.40
N SER A 144 1.10 9.72 7.61
CA SER A 144 0.62 9.07 8.83
C SER A 144 -0.79 9.54 9.13
N LEU A 145 -1.70 8.59 9.36
CA LEU A 145 -3.11 8.83 9.62
C LEU A 145 -3.49 8.26 10.98
N LYS A 146 -4.39 8.93 11.68
CA LYS A 146 -4.95 8.49 12.95
C LYS A 146 -6.47 8.61 12.95
N VAL A 147 -7.15 7.54 13.35
CA VAL A 147 -8.59 7.57 13.64
C VAL A 147 -8.83 8.33 14.94
N LYS A 148 -9.86 9.19 14.93
CA LYS A 148 -10.33 9.94 16.10
C LYS A 148 -11.80 9.68 16.33
N ASP A 149 -12.27 10.01 17.53
CA ASP A 149 -13.69 10.07 17.83
C ASP A 149 -14.40 10.96 16.80
N SER A 150 -15.52 10.46 16.28
CA SER A 150 -16.49 11.19 15.48
C SER A 150 -17.82 11.27 16.21
N ASP A 151 -18.79 11.97 15.62
CA ASP A 151 -20.15 12.01 16.15
C ASP A 151 -20.82 10.62 16.10
N ASP A 152 -20.40 9.76 15.15
CA ASP A 152 -21.00 8.45 14.91
C ASP A 152 -20.26 7.30 15.61
N LEU A 153 -18.94 7.42 15.82
CA LEU A 153 -18.06 6.31 16.19
C LEU A 153 -16.93 6.76 17.11
N LYS A 154 -16.55 5.90 18.07
CA LYS A 154 -15.33 6.07 18.85
C LYS A 154 -14.09 5.65 18.06
N ALA A 155 -12.93 6.17 18.43
CA ALA A 155 -11.67 5.57 18.01
C ALA A 155 -11.54 4.16 18.63
N GLY A 156 -11.05 3.21 17.84
CA GLY A 156 -10.74 1.87 18.34
C GLY A 156 -9.52 1.83 19.27
N PRO A 157 -9.00 0.62 19.58
CA PRO A 157 -7.79 0.45 20.39
C PRO A 157 -6.59 1.21 19.80
N ASP A 158 -5.74 1.79 20.66
CA ASP A 158 -4.58 2.61 20.26
C ASP A 158 -3.64 1.92 19.26
N GLU A 159 -3.62 0.59 19.25
CA GLU A 159 -2.79 -0.21 18.35
C GLU A 159 -3.32 -0.36 16.93
N ASP A 160 -4.59 -0.03 16.70
CA ASP A 160 -5.25 -0.22 15.40
C ASP A 160 -5.75 1.08 14.79
N ILE A 161 -5.56 2.21 15.47
CA ILE A 161 -6.04 3.51 14.99
C ILE A 161 -5.02 4.25 14.11
N LYS A 162 -3.84 3.68 13.86
CA LYS A 162 -2.80 4.29 13.00
C LYS A 162 -2.68 3.59 11.65
N ALA A 163 -2.46 4.37 10.60
CA ALA A 163 -2.04 3.87 9.30
C ALA A 163 -0.94 4.74 8.66
N PHE A 164 -0.08 4.11 7.87
CA PHE A 164 0.92 4.77 7.06
C PHE A 164 0.66 4.46 5.59
N LEU A 165 0.43 5.51 4.80
CA LEU A 165 0.39 5.42 3.35
C LEU A 165 1.71 5.95 2.78
N THR A 166 2.46 5.11 2.09
CA THR A 166 3.69 5.52 1.40
C THR A 166 3.50 5.49 -0.11
N TRP A 167 3.94 6.53 -0.82
CA TRP A 167 3.85 6.53 -2.28
C TRP A 167 5.02 7.17 -2.99
N ASN A 168 5.23 6.75 -4.23
CA ASN A 168 6.27 7.25 -5.13
C ASN A 168 5.83 7.20 -6.60
N ALA A 169 6.72 7.63 -7.47
CA ALA A 169 6.60 7.55 -8.93
C ALA A 169 7.90 7.04 -9.56
N SER A 170 8.70 6.24 -8.84
CA SER A 170 10.03 5.80 -9.29
C SER A 170 10.02 4.38 -9.85
N ILE A 171 10.54 4.21 -11.08
CA ILE A 171 10.63 2.88 -11.70
C ILE A 171 11.79 2.12 -11.05
N PRO A 172 11.55 0.92 -10.50
CA PRO A 172 12.62 0.10 -9.92
C PRO A 172 13.62 -0.28 -11.01
N LEU A 173 14.91 -0.33 -10.67
CA LEU A 173 15.92 -0.77 -11.63
C LEU A 173 15.75 -2.27 -11.96
N PRO A 174 15.88 -2.67 -13.23
CA PRO A 174 15.85 -4.09 -13.59
C PRO A 174 17.12 -4.78 -13.09
N THR A 175 16.95 -5.95 -12.48
CA THR A 175 18.08 -6.78 -11.98
C THR A 175 18.43 -7.93 -12.93
N SER A 176 17.50 -8.34 -13.79
CA SER A 176 17.73 -9.43 -14.76
C SER A 176 18.66 -8.99 -15.90
N PRO A 177 19.71 -9.77 -16.23
CA PRO A 177 20.59 -9.52 -17.38
C PRO A 177 19.83 -9.33 -18.70
N PHE A 178 18.71 -10.04 -18.89
CA PHE A 178 17.91 -9.94 -20.12
C PHE A 178 17.11 -8.63 -20.20
N LEU A 179 16.65 -8.11 -19.06
CA LEU A 179 15.99 -6.81 -19.01
C LEU A 179 17.03 -5.69 -19.19
N ILE A 180 18.18 -5.80 -18.52
CA ILE A 180 19.30 -4.87 -18.70
C ILE A 180 19.74 -4.82 -20.16
N MET A 181 19.81 -5.98 -20.82
CA MET A 181 20.11 -6.05 -22.25
C MET A 181 19.06 -5.33 -23.10
N THR A 182 17.77 -5.46 -22.81
CA THR A 182 16.74 -4.66 -23.51
C THR A 182 16.97 -3.16 -23.33
N TYR A 183 17.29 -2.70 -22.12
CA TYR A 183 17.60 -1.28 -21.91
C TYR A 183 18.76 -0.84 -22.80
N ASN A 184 19.84 -1.63 -22.81
CA ASN A 184 21.01 -1.38 -23.64
C ASN A 184 20.71 -1.50 -25.15
N MET A 185 19.69 -2.26 -25.57
CA MET A 185 19.20 -2.26 -26.95
C MET A 185 18.49 -0.96 -27.34
N LEU A 186 17.88 -0.25 -26.38
CA LEU A 186 17.01 0.89 -26.69
C LEU A 186 17.68 2.24 -26.44
N ILE A 187 18.56 2.34 -25.45
CA ILE A 187 19.22 3.59 -25.05
C ILE A 187 20.66 3.63 -25.51
N ASP A 188 21.06 4.80 -26.03
CA ASP A 188 22.43 5.04 -26.45
C ASP A 188 23.36 5.15 -25.24
N SER A 189 24.48 4.45 -25.31
CA SER A 189 25.53 4.46 -24.28
C SER A 189 26.82 3.88 -24.85
N PRO A 190 27.98 4.05 -24.18
CA PRO A 190 29.23 3.41 -24.58
C PRO A 190 29.18 1.86 -24.59
N LEU A 191 28.15 1.26 -23.99
CA LEU A 191 27.97 -0.18 -23.99
C LEU A 191 27.50 -0.68 -25.37
N ARG A 192 27.84 -1.92 -25.71
CA ARG A 192 27.25 -2.62 -26.85
C ARG A 192 25.76 -2.88 -26.59
N TYR A 193 24.96 -2.96 -27.65
CA TYR A 193 23.52 -3.16 -27.55
C TYR A 193 23.12 -4.46 -26.83
N ASN A 194 23.98 -5.49 -26.87
CA ASN A 194 23.78 -6.79 -26.22
C ASN A 194 24.49 -6.91 -24.87
N SER A 195 24.97 -5.80 -24.31
CA SER A 195 25.59 -5.78 -22.98
C SER A 195 24.54 -6.05 -21.90
N THR A 196 24.94 -6.80 -20.87
CA THR A 196 24.14 -7.02 -19.64
C THR A 196 24.62 -6.16 -18.48
N ALA A 197 25.51 -5.19 -18.73
CA ALA A 197 26.03 -4.29 -17.71
C ALA A 197 25.02 -3.17 -17.39
N ALA A 198 24.86 -2.88 -16.09
CA ALA A 198 23.86 -1.93 -15.58
C ALA A 198 24.41 -0.51 -15.36
N ASP A 199 25.71 -0.28 -15.61
CA ASP A 199 26.43 0.94 -15.24
C ASP A 199 25.81 2.24 -15.80
N TYR A 200 25.08 2.15 -16.91
CA TYR A 200 24.47 3.28 -17.60
C TYR A 200 22.94 3.33 -17.49
N ILE A 201 22.31 2.47 -16.68
CA ILE A 201 20.86 2.50 -16.52
C ILE A 201 20.43 3.77 -15.79
N SER A 202 19.49 4.47 -16.41
CA SER A 202 18.82 5.65 -15.87
C SER A 202 17.34 5.33 -15.64
N THR A 203 16.83 5.57 -14.43
CA THR A 203 15.40 5.43 -14.12
C THR A 203 14.56 6.38 -14.97
N ARG A 204 15.04 7.60 -15.24
CA ARG A 204 14.36 8.52 -16.15
C ARG A 204 14.26 7.97 -17.58
N ALA A 205 15.30 7.31 -18.07
CA ALA A 205 15.25 6.69 -19.39
C ALA A 205 14.32 5.47 -19.42
N LEU A 206 14.28 4.67 -18.35
CA LEU A 206 13.30 3.59 -18.19
C LEU A 206 11.85 4.11 -18.22
N GLU A 207 11.58 5.24 -17.54
CA GLU A 207 10.26 5.89 -17.60
C GLU A 207 9.86 6.26 -19.03
N ILE A 208 10.80 6.82 -19.80
CA ILE A 208 10.55 7.22 -21.18
C ILE A 208 10.30 6.00 -22.08
N ILE A 209 11.02 4.89 -21.86
CA ILE A 209 10.73 3.62 -22.55
C ILE A 209 9.31 3.14 -22.21
N ALA A 210 8.96 3.07 -20.93
CA ALA A 210 7.65 2.61 -20.49
C ALA A 210 6.51 3.48 -21.04
N GLN A 211 6.69 4.79 -21.07
CA GLN A 211 5.74 5.75 -21.65
C GLN A 211 5.60 5.56 -23.17
N CYS A 212 6.73 5.50 -23.89
CA CYS A 212 6.74 5.36 -25.34
C CYS A 212 5.97 4.12 -25.82
N PHE A 213 6.09 3.00 -25.10
CA PHE A 213 5.50 1.72 -25.52
C PHE A 213 4.29 1.28 -24.69
N ASN A 214 3.85 2.11 -23.74
CA ASN A 214 2.78 1.79 -22.80
C ASN A 214 3.03 0.46 -22.05
N TRP A 215 4.24 0.29 -21.53
CA TRP A 215 4.67 -0.91 -20.80
C TRP A 215 4.58 -0.69 -19.30
N TYR A 216 3.41 -0.99 -18.73
CA TYR A 216 3.15 -0.88 -17.28
C TYR A 216 2.69 -2.19 -16.62
N ASP A 217 2.47 -3.22 -17.43
CA ASP A 217 1.87 -4.49 -17.01
C ASP A 217 2.49 -5.69 -17.73
N LEU A 218 3.78 -5.62 -18.08
CA LEU A 218 4.44 -6.71 -18.81
C LEU A 218 4.50 -8.03 -18.04
N ASN A 219 4.15 -8.06 -16.75
CA ASN A 219 4.02 -9.27 -15.96
C ASN A 219 2.61 -9.90 -16.03
N ASP A 220 1.63 -9.26 -16.69
CA ASP A 220 0.28 -9.79 -16.84
C ASP A 220 0.24 -10.87 -17.93
N ALA A 221 0.25 -12.14 -17.49
CA ALA A 221 0.15 -13.29 -18.36
C ALA A 221 -1.17 -13.38 -19.15
N LYS A 222 -2.27 -12.78 -18.68
CA LYS A 222 -3.54 -12.76 -19.43
C LYS A 222 -3.44 -11.83 -20.64
N LYS A 223 -2.74 -10.71 -20.49
CA LYS A 223 -2.54 -9.72 -21.56
C LYS A 223 -1.41 -10.10 -22.50
N TRP A 224 -0.27 -10.54 -21.95
CA TRP A 224 0.97 -10.73 -22.72
C TRP A 224 1.27 -12.20 -23.03
N GLY A 225 0.51 -13.15 -22.48
CA GLY A 225 0.69 -14.59 -22.73
C GLY A 225 2.12 -15.03 -22.44
N VAL A 226 2.73 -15.78 -23.37
CA VAL A 226 4.11 -16.26 -23.27
C VAL A 226 5.16 -15.14 -23.28
N ARG A 227 4.77 -13.91 -23.60
CA ARG A 227 5.68 -12.74 -23.56
C ARG A 227 5.71 -12.06 -22.20
N ALA A 228 4.84 -12.48 -21.27
CA ALA A 228 4.82 -11.90 -19.95
C ALA A 228 6.12 -12.16 -19.19
N ASN A 229 6.61 -11.15 -18.48
CA ASN A 229 7.73 -11.25 -17.56
C ASN A 229 7.28 -12.02 -16.32
N THR A 230 7.93 -13.16 -16.07
CA THR A 230 7.59 -14.04 -14.95
C THR A 230 8.49 -13.77 -13.74
N GLU A 231 8.28 -14.55 -12.67
CA GLU A 231 9.09 -14.51 -11.46
C GLU A 231 10.59 -14.68 -11.72
N SER A 232 10.96 -15.42 -12.78
CA SER A 232 12.36 -15.61 -13.18
C SER A 232 13.11 -14.30 -13.49
N VAL A 233 12.39 -13.22 -13.77
CA VAL A 233 12.94 -11.87 -13.94
C VAL A 233 12.33 -10.87 -12.96
N GLY A 234 11.86 -11.37 -11.82
CA GLY A 234 11.30 -10.56 -10.73
C GLY A 234 9.91 -10.00 -11.00
N ASN A 235 9.13 -10.61 -11.91
CA ASN A 235 7.81 -10.09 -12.34
C ASN A 235 7.88 -8.62 -12.79
N TYR A 236 9.00 -8.22 -13.41
CA TYR A 236 9.25 -6.84 -13.80
C TYR A 236 8.22 -6.35 -14.83
N LYS A 237 7.70 -5.14 -14.65
CA LYS A 237 6.54 -4.65 -15.42
C LYS A 237 6.87 -3.72 -16.58
N TYR A 238 8.04 -3.09 -16.55
CA TYR A 238 8.29 -1.83 -17.28
C TYR A 238 9.26 -1.96 -18.45
N LEU A 239 9.73 -3.16 -18.75
CA LEU A 239 10.65 -3.42 -19.84
C LEU A 239 10.46 -4.84 -20.38
N MET A 240 10.32 -4.97 -21.70
CA MET A 240 10.12 -6.27 -22.35
C MET A 240 11.42 -7.07 -22.39
N LEU A 241 11.35 -8.40 -22.32
CA LEU A 241 12.55 -9.24 -22.43
C LEU A 241 13.26 -9.07 -23.77
N SER A 242 14.59 -9.13 -23.73
CA SER A 242 15.48 -8.90 -24.87
C SER A 242 15.27 -9.91 -25.99
N THR A 243 14.79 -11.11 -25.68
CA THR A 243 14.41 -12.11 -26.69
C THR A 243 13.29 -11.63 -27.59
N TRP A 244 12.35 -10.84 -27.07
CA TRP A 244 11.24 -10.30 -27.86
C TRP A 244 11.62 -9.02 -28.58
N VAL A 245 12.35 -8.13 -27.90
CA VAL A 245 12.81 -6.86 -28.51
C VAL A 245 13.89 -7.11 -29.56
N GLY A 246 14.77 -8.08 -29.34
CA GLY A 246 15.85 -8.45 -30.26
C GLY A 246 15.46 -9.40 -31.40
N ALA A 247 14.26 -9.98 -31.36
CA ALA A 247 13.82 -10.98 -32.34
C ALA A 247 13.86 -10.41 -33.77
N GLY A 248 14.58 -11.09 -34.66
CA GLY A 248 14.63 -10.73 -36.09
C GLY A 248 15.15 -9.32 -36.38
N GLY A 249 15.88 -8.67 -35.44
CA GLY A 249 16.35 -7.30 -35.61
C GLY A 249 15.35 -6.21 -35.21
N ALA A 250 14.23 -6.57 -34.56
CA ALA A 250 13.17 -5.64 -34.18
C ALA A 250 13.63 -4.49 -33.27
N GLN A 251 14.75 -4.63 -32.57
CA GLN A 251 15.31 -3.59 -31.69
C GLN A 251 15.61 -2.30 -32.45
N ARG A 252 15.91 -2.39 -33.76
CA ARG A 252 16.10 -1.23 -34.64
C ARG A 252 14.81 -0.40 -34.78
N LEU A 253 13.66 -1.08 -34.90
CA LEU A 253 12.36 -0.42 -35.00
C LEU A 253 11.95 0.21 -33.67
N TYR A 254 12.12 -0.52 -32.56
CA TYR A 254 11.85 0.02 -31.22
C TYR A 254 12.73 1.25 -30.93
N ALA A 255 14.03 1.20 -31.22
CA ALA A 255 14.91 2.35 -31.01
C ALA A 255 14.53 3.55 -31.89
N LYS A 256 14.08 3.32 -33.13
CA LYS A 256 13.56 4.40 -33.99
C LYS A 256 12.30 5.04 -33.40
N GLN A 257 11.32 4.24 -32.96
CA GLN A 257 10.10 4.75 -32.33
C GLN A 257 10.41 5.55 -31.05
N LEU A 258 11.36 5.05 -30.25
CA LEU A 258 11.82 5.75 -29.05
C LEU A 258 12.51 7.07 -29.40
N ALA A 259 13.31 7.12 -30.49
CA ALA A 259 13.92 8.34 -30.97
C ALA A 259 12.86 9.40 -31.33
N GLU A 260 11.85 9.01 -32.12
CA GLU A 260 10.75 9.90 -32.51
C GLU A 260 9.97 10.42 -31.29
N PHE A 261 9.77 9.58 -30.27
CA PHE A 261 9.14 9.97 -29.01
C PHE A 261 10.00 11.00 -28.24
N ILE A 262 11.30 10.73 -28.09
CA ILE A 262 12.25 11.62 -27.40
C ILE A 262 12.32 12.97 -28.11
N ASP A 263 12.45 12.96 -29.44
CA ASP A 263 12.54 14.19 -30.25
C ASP A 263 11.27 15.02 -30.11
N LYS A 264 10.09 14.38 -30.19
CA LYS A 264 8.80 15.06 -29.97
C LYS A 264 8.71 15.67 -28.57
N TYR A 265 9.10 14.93 -27.54
CA TYR A 265 9.07 15.42 -26.16
C TYR A 265 9.98 16.65 -26.00
N ASN A 266 11.22 16.57 -26.47
CA ASN A 266 12.19 17.65 -26.35
C ASN A 266 11.76 18.89 -27.14
N ALA A 267 11.14 18.70 -28.32
CA ALA A 267 10.62 19.81 -29.11
C ALA A 267 9.48 20.58 -28.42
N THR A 268 8.62 19.90 -27.63
CA THR A 268 7.56 20.55 -26.86
C THR A 268 8.00 21.02 -25.47
N HIS A 269 9.20 20.65 -25.03
CA HIS A 269 9.78 21.04 -23.73
C HIS A 269 11.21 21.58 -23.93
N PRO A 270 11.39 22.69 -24.68
CA PRO A 270 12.71 23.19 -25.04
C PRO A 270 13.58 23.58 -23.83
N ASP A 271 12.95 24.03 -22.74
CA ASP A 271 13.63 24.45 -21.52
C ASP A 271 13.89 23.29 -20.53
N ALA A 272 13.36 22.09 -20.82
CA ALA A 272 13.47 20.92 -19.95
C ALA A 272 13.66 19.63 -20.78
N PRO A 273 14.74 19.52 -21.57
CA PRO A 273 15.00 18.33 -22.37
C PRO A 273 15.24 17.09 -21.49
N LEU A 274 15.01 15.91 -22.06
CA LEU A 274 15.21 14.64 -21.38
C LEU A 274 16.69 14.39 -21.09
N ILE A 275 17.03 14.30 -19.81
CA ILE A 275 18.36 13.99 -19.31
C ILE A 275 18.37 12.74 -18.44
N HIS A 276 19.48 12.02 -18.43
CA HIS A 276 19.70 10.90 -17.52
C HIS A 276 19.80 11.41 -16.08
N ASN A 277 19.08 10.79 -15.14
CA ASN A 277 19.11 11.16 -13.72
C ASN A 277 19.97 10.21 -12.86
N SER A 278 20.42 9.09 -13.43
CA SER A 278 21.17 8.06 -12.71
C SER A 278 22.12 7.29 -13.64
N GLY A 279 22.98 6.46 -13.02
CA GLY A 279 24.03 5.73 -13.71
C GLY A 279 25.19 6.62 -14.17
N SER A 280 26.17 6.00 -14.82
CA SER A 280 27.38 6.66 -15.36
C SER A 280 27.08 7.66 -16.48
N GLY A 281 25.83 7.70 -16.96
CA GLY A 281 25.32 8.68 -17.92
C GLY A 281 24.64 9.89 -17.28
N ALA A 282 24.51 9.96 -15.96
CA ALA A 282 23.78 11.03 -15.27
C ALA A 282 24.19 12.44 -15.75
N GLY A 283 23.19 13.31 -15.95
CA GLY A 283 23.33 14.67 -16.47
C GLY A 283 23.46 14.78 -18.00
N LYS A 284 23.64 13.66 -18.73
CA LYS A 284 23.72 13.68 -20.20
C LYS A 284 22.32 13.61 -20.85
N PRO A 285 22.15 14.10 -22.08
CA PRO A 285 20.90 13.93 -22.83
C PRO A 285 20.54 12.46 -23.02
N ILE A 286 19.27 12.12 -22.86
CA ILE A 286 18.75 10.79 -23.22
C ILE A 286 18.62 10.72 -24.73
N GLN A 287 19.23 9.70 -25.34
CA GLN A 287 19.11 9.41 -26.76
C GLN A 287 18.76 7.93 -26.96
N ALA A 288 17.91 7.65 -27.94
CA ALA A 288 17.70 6.28 -28.38
C ALA A 288 18.93 5.76 -29.12
N ARG A 289 19.18 4.45 -29.01
CA ARG A 289 20.31 3.79 -29.65
C ARG A 289 20.22 3.87 -31.17
N LYS A 290 21.36 4.11 -31.82
CA LYS A 290 21.51 4.07 -33.28
C LYS A 290 22.12 2.73 -33.71
N TYR A 291 21.65 2.18 -34.84
CA TYR A 291 21.94 0.82 -35.34
C TYR A 291 22.39 0.80 -36.79
#